data_AF-A0A847V495-F1
#
_entry.id   AF-A0A847V495-F1
#
_cell.length_a   1.000
_cell.length_b   1.000
_cell.length_c   1.000
_cell.angle_alpha   90.00
_cell.angle_beta   90.00
_cell.angle_gamma   90.00
#
_symmetry.space_group_name_H-M   'P 1'
#
loop_
_entity.id
_entity.type
_entity.pdbx_description
1 polymer ?
#
loop_
_entity_poly.entity_id
_entity_poly.type
_entity_poly.pdbx_seq_one_letter_code
_entity_poly.pdbx_strand_id
1 'polypeptide(L)'
;MPGRPARNCPPPDPSISPEIRDYIKNSFSELRIATTCEGPILLPVRLSPPKPMDQKVEVEGRTLYISAVQAPRIKEIDSRMLPKCVLQKRKKC
;
A
#
# COMPACT_ATOMS: atom_id res chain seq x y z
N MET A 1 33.89 -2.39 10.78
CA MET A 1 32.54 -2.79 10.33
C MET A 1 32.37 -2.31 8.90
N PRO A 2 32.32 -3.19 7.87
CA PRO A 2 32.08 -2.73 6.52
C PRO A 2 30.69 -2.11 6.44
N GLY A 3 30.62 -0.85 6.01
CA GLY A 3 29.39 -0.10 5.82
C GLY A 3 28.47 -0.84 4.84
N ARG A 4 27.21 -0.99 5.23
CA ARG A 4 26.17 -1.60 4.39
C ARG A 4 26.14 -0.83 3.06
N PRO A 5 26.27 -1.51 1.89
CA PRO A 5 26.30 -0.81 0.62
C PRO A 5 25.02 0.01 0.44
N ALA A 6 25.17 1.25 -0.03
CA ALA A 6 24.05 2.08 -0.44
C ALA A 6 23.31 1.31 -1.54
N ARG A 7 22.12 0.80 -1.21
CA ARG A 7 21.24 0.16 -2.18
C ARG A 7 20.70 1.27 -3.09
N ASN A 8 21.40 1.52 -4.19
CA ASN A 8 20.97 2.38 -5.28
C ASN A 8 19.88 1.73 -6.16
N CYS A 9 19.26 0.65 -5.69
CA CYS A 9 18.10 0.04 -6.35
C CYS A 9 16.84 0.47 -5.61
N PRO A 10 15.82 1.05 -6.29
CA PRO A 10 14.51 1.17 -5.70
C PRO A 10 14.06 -0.21 -5.21
N PRO A 11 13.42 -0.31 -4.04
CA PRO A 11 12.91 -1.58 -3.55
C PRO A 11 12.03 -2.22 -4.62
N PRO A 12 12.16 -3.54 -4.88
CA PRO A 12 11.27 -4.22 -5.79
C PRO A 12 9.82 -3.98 -5.36
N ASP A 13 8.93 -3.81 -6.33
CA ASP A 13 7.52 -3.59 -6.03
C ASP A 13 6.97 -4.78 -5.23
N PRO A 14 6.13 -4.51 -4.22
CA PRO A 14 5.55 -5.56 -3.40
C PRO A 14 4.62 -6.46 -4.22
N SER A 15 4.53 -7.73 -3.84
CA SER A 15 3.53 -8.64 -4.40
C SER A 15 2.13 -8.22 -3.96
N ILE A 16 1.18 -8.09 -4.88
CA ILE A 16 -0.17 -7.60 -4.59
C ILE A 16 -1.19 -8.72 -4.81
N SER A 17 -1.94 -9.05 -3.76
CA SER A 17 -2.98 -10.07 -3.82
C SER A 17 -4.13 -9.67 -4.76
N PRO A 18 -4.82 -10.64 -5.40
CA PRO A 18 -5.91 -10.34 -6.33
C PRO A 18 -7.05 -9.58 -5.65
N GLU A 19 -7.35 -9.89 -4.39
CA GLU A 19 -8.38 -9.17 -3.60
C GLU A 19 -8.07 -7.68 -3.47
N ILE A 20 -6.79 -7.34 -3.28
CA ILE A 20 -6.34 -5.95 -3.21
C ILE A 20 -6.36 -5.29 -4.59
N ARG A 21 -5.98 -6.00 -5.65
CA ARG A 21 -6.07 -5.48 -7.02
C ARG A 21 -7.51 -5.12 -7.37
N ASP A 22 -8.46 -6.01 -7.07
CA ASP A 22 -9.89 -5.75 -7.27
C ASP A 22 -10.39 -4.58 -6.42
N TYR A 23 -9.92 -4.48 -5.17
CA TYR A 23 -10.27 -3.37 -4.30
C TYR A 23 -9.73 -2.05 -4.86
N ILE A 24 -8.47 -2.00 -5.27
CA ILE A 24 -7.85 -0.83 -5.89
C ILE A 24 -8.60 -0.48 -7.17
N LYS A 25 -8.91 -1.45 -8.04
CA LYS A 25 -9.66 -1.27 -9.29
C LYS A 25 -11.10 -0.78 -9.10
N ASN A 26 -11.73 -1.04 -7.96
CA ASN A 26 -13.07 -0.53 -7.64
C ASN A 26 -13.08 0.73 -6.76
N SER A 27 -11.92 1.15 -6.23
CA SER A 27 -11.80 2.33 -5.36
C SER A 27 -11.86 3.66 -6.12
N PHE A 28 -12.85 4.50 -5.84
CA PHE A 28 -12.99 5.81 -6.51
C PHE A 28 -11.79 6.77 -6.36
N SER A 29 -10.90 6.54 -5.38
CA SER A 29 -9.74 7.37 -5.10
C SER A 29 -8.46 6.55 -5.19
N GLU A 30 -7.35 7.21 -5.52
CA GLU A 30 -6.01 6.67 -5.28
C GLU A 30 -5.83 6.36 -3.80
N LEU A 31 -4.97 5.38 -3.51
CA LEU A 31 -4.76 4.84 -2.18
C LEU A 31 -3.31 5.02 -1.76
N ARG A 32 -3.10 5.07 -0.44
CA ARG A 32 -1.80 5.14 0.20
C ARG A 32 -1.73 4.14 1.34
N ILE A 33 -0.61 3.44 1.46
CA ILE A 33 -0.32 2.62 2.63
C ILE A 33 0.11 3.53 3.78
N ALA A 34 -0.62 3.44 4.89
CA ALA A 34 -0.26 4.04 6.16
C ALA A 34 0.02 2.92 7.18
N THR A 35 0.88 3.19 8.18
CA THR A 35 1.04 2.28 9.32
C THR A 35 0.27 2.82 10.51
N THR A 36 -0.52 1.94 11.12
CA THR A 36 -1.15 2.14 12.42
C THR A 36 -0.49 1.22 13.44
N CYS A 37 -0.85 1.36 14.72
CA CYS A 37 -0.40 0.45 15.77
C CYS A 37 -0.83 -1.01 15.53
N GLU A 38 -1.91 -1.23 14.76
CA GLU A 38 -2.39 -2.57 14.39
C GLU A 38 -1.75 -3.11 13.10
N GLY A 39 -0.87 -2.33 12.45
CA GLY A 39 -0.20 -2.71 11.21
C GLY A 39 -0.49 -1.79 10.02
N PRO A 40 -0.01 -2.17 8.82
CA PRO A 40 -0.22 -1.40 7.59
C PRO A 40 -1.68 -1.48 7.14
N ILE A 41 -2.19 -0.36 6.65
CA ILE A 41 -3.57 -0.20 6.19
C ILE A 41 -3.61 0.67 4.92
N LEU A 42 -4.52 0.35 4.00
CA LEU A 42 -4.82 1.13 2.81
C LEU A 42 -5.78 2.27 3.16
N LEU A 43 -5.34 3.50 2.95
CA LEU A 43 -6.15 4.71 3.14
C LEU A 43 -6.28 5.49 1.83
N PRO A 44 -7.44 6.12 1.57
CA PRO A 44 -7.57 7.08 0.48
C PRO A 44 -6.56 8.23 0.61
N VAL A 45 -6.01 8.68 -0.50
CA VAL A 45 -5.09 9.85 -0.52
C VAL A 45 -5.72 11.12 0.07
N ARG A 46 -7.06 11.22 0.07
CA ARG A 46 -7.79 12.30 0.73
C ARG A 46 -7.58 12.35 2.25
N LEU A 47 -7.39 11.19 2.88
CA LEU A 47 -7.12 11.06 4.31
C LEU A 47 -5.62 11.06 4.60
N SER A 48 -4.82 10.53 3.68
CA SER A 48 -3.37 10.50 3.80
C SER A 48 -2.70 10.96 2.49
N PRO A 49 -2.44 12.26 2.35
CA PRO A 49 -1.86 12.81 1.12
C PRO A 49 -0.50 12.18 0.80
N PRO A 50 -0.23 11.88 -0.48
CA PRO A 50 1.05 11.31 -0.89
C PRO A 50 2.18 12.30 -0.63
N LYS A 51 3.32 11.81 -0.16
CA LYS A 51 4.54 12.63 -0.04
C LYS A 51 5.36 12.53 -1.32
N PRO A 52 6.17 13.55 -1.66
CA PRO A 52 7.02 13.52 -2.85
C PRO A 52 7.99 12.33 -2.90
N MET A 53 8.38 11.83 -1.73
CA MET A 53 9.29 10.69 -1.58
C MET A 53 8.57 9.34 -1.60
N ASP A 54 7.25 9.30 -1.66
CA ASP A 54 6.52 8.03 -1.64
C ASP A 54 6.75 7.28 -2.96
N GLN A 55 6.94 5.96 -2.86
CA GLN A 55 6.99 5.05 -4.01
C GLN A 55 5.60 4.94 -4.63
N LYS A 56 5.52 5.10 -5.94
CA LYS A 56 4.30 4.95 -6.73
C LYS A 56 4.31 3.58 -7.37
N VAL A 57 3.24 2.83 -7.14
CA VAL A 57 3.02 1.51 -7.73
C VAL A 57 1.76 1.57 -8.56
N GLU A 58 1.84 1.26 -9.85
CA GLU A 58 0.66 1.19 -10.70
C GLU A 58 -0.02 -0.18 -10.54
N VAL A 59 -1.32 -0.14 -10.26
CA VAL A 59 -2.14 -1.34 -10.02
C VAL A 59 -3.48 -1.15 -10.72
N GLU A 60 -3.75 -1.98 -11.74
CA GLU A 60 -5.04 -1.98 -12.45
C GLU A 60 -5.47 -0.58 -12.97
N GLY A 61 -4.52 0.25 -13.40
CA GLY A 61 -4.78 1.60 -13.89
C GLY A 61 -4.97 2.66 -12.81
N ARG A 62 -4.61 2.38 -11.56
CA ARG A 62 -4.57 3.36 -10.46
C ARG A 62 -3.21 3.38 -9.77
N THR A 63 -2.88 4.54 -9.19
CA THR A 63 -1.66 4.71 -8.40
C THR A 63 -1.91 4.31 -6.95
N LEU A 64 -1.06 3.42 -6.44
CA LEU A 64 -0.90 3.12 -5.04
C LEU A 64 0.38 3.78 -4.51
N TYR A 65 0.25 4.59 -3.47
CA TYR A 65 1.39 5.26 -2.84
C TYR A 65 1.88 4.49 -1.62
N ILE A 66 3.19 4.33 -1.50
CA ILE A 66 3.83 3.66 -0.37
C ILE A 66 4.90 4.58 0.19
N SER A 67 4.93 4.81 1.50
CA SER A 67 5.97 5.68 2.07
C SER A 67 7.37 5.11 1.77
N ALA A 68 8.32 5.94 1.33
CA ALA A 68 9.71 5.51 1.09
C ALA A 68 10.35 4.80 2.30
N VAL A 69 9.93 5.15 3.53
CA VAL A 69 10.41 4.52 4.75
C VAL A 69 9.84 3.10 4.91
N GLN A 70 8.62 2.89 4.42
CA GLN A 70 7.88 1.64 4.54
C GLN A 70 8.09 0.71 3.35
N ALA A 71 8.32 1.24 2.15
CA ALA A 71 8.41 0.46 0.91
C ALA A 71 9.45 -0.68 1.01
N PRO A 72 10.64 -0.49 1.61
CA PRO A 72 11.59 -1.59 1.82
C PRO A 72 11.13 -2.67 2.80
N ARG A 73 10.09 -2.41 3.60
CA ARG A 73 9.53 -3.32 4.62
C ARG A 73 8.28 -4.04 4.16
N ILE A 74 7.59 -3.52 3.14
CA ILE A 74 6.37 -4.10 2.59
C ILE A 74 6.79 -5.04 1.46
N LYS A 75 6.69 -6.36 1.71
CA LYS A 75 6.98 -7.40 0.73
C LYS A 75 5.73 -7.84 -0.04
N GLU A 76 4.59 -7.82 0.65
CA GLU A 76 3.31 -8.27 0.15
C GLU A 76 2.22 -7.32 0.64
N ILE A 77 1.23 -7.05 -0.22
CA ILE A 77 0.04 -6.27 0.07
C ILE A 77 -1.15 -7.22 -0.09
N ASP A 78 -1.73 -7.58 1.04
CA ASP A 78 -2.84 -8.52 1.15
C ASP A 78 -4.08 -7.88 1.80
N SER A 79 -5.17 -8.65 1.90
CA SER A 79 -6.43 -8.17 2.46
C SER A 79 -6.38 -7.83 3.95
N ARG A 80 -5.30 -8.17 4.66
CA ARG A 80 -5.09 -7.72 6.06
C ARG A 80 -4.85 -6.22 6.13
N MET A 81 -4.40 -5.61 5.03
CA MET A 81 -4.23 -4.16 4.92
C MET A 81 -5.54 -3.44 4.57
N LEU A 82 -6.66 -4.15 4.37
CA LEU A 82 -7.94 -3.49 4.18
C LEU A 82 -8.47 -2.96 5.52
N PRO A 83 -9.04 -1.73 5.53
CA PRO A 83 -9.74 -1.25 6.70
C PRO A 83 -10.87 -2.20 7.11
N LYS A 84 -11.03 -2.43 8.42
CA LYS A 84 -12.11 -3.27 8.99
C LYS A 84 -13.51 -2.87 8.46
N CYS A 85 -13.72 -1.56 8.20
CA CYS A 85 -14.96 -1.05 7.60
C CYS A 85 -15.24 -1.59 6.18
N VAL A 86 -14.20 -1.85 5.39
CA VAL A 86 -14.32 -2.42 4.04
C VAL A 86 -14.60 -3.91 4.10
N LEU A 87 -13.91 -4.63 5.00
CA LEU A 87 -14.14 -6.05 5.25
C LEU A 87 -15.59 -6.34 5.72
N GLN A 88 -16.16 -5.48 6.55
CA GLN A 88 -17.54 -5.64 7.03
C GLN A 88 -18.60 -5.45 5.94
N LYS A 89 -18.35 -4.61 4.92
CA LYS A 89 -19.30 -4.44 3.81
C LYS A 89 -19.45 -5.69 2.93
N ARG A 90 -18.50 -6.63 2.96
CA ARG A 90 -18.63 -7.90 2.24
C ARG A 90 -19.30 -9.02 3.04
N LYS A 91 -19.58 -8.81 4.34
CA LYS A 91 -20.20 -9.82 5.22
C LYS A 91 -21.71 -9.66 5.44
N LYS A 92 -22.38 -8.76 4.70
CA LYS A 92 -23.85 -8.72 4.68
C LYS A 92 -24.37 -9.52 3.48
N CYS A 93 -24.57 -10.83 3.71
CA CYS A 93 -25.62 -11.60 3.05
C CYS A 93 -26.89 -11.47 3.88
#